data_AF-A0A4Q5R2D7-F1
#
_entry.id   AF-A0A4Q5R2D7-F1
#
_cell.length_a   1.000
_cell.length_b   1.000
_cell.length_c   1.000
_cell.angle_alpha   90.00
_cell.angle_beta   90.00
_cell.angle_gamma   90.00
#
_symmetry.space_group_name_H-M   'P 1'
#
loop_
_entity.id
_entity.type
_entity.pdbx_description
1 polymer ?
#
loop_
_entity_poly.entity_id
_entity_poly.type
_entity_poly.pdbx_seq_one_letter_code
_entity_poly.pdbx_strand_id
1 'polypeptide(L)'
;SMTNHMWDGFWLLSNKRAFERLPKDVQEIVAREFNRAAVEERADLAKANVQSRAVLEAKGLAFNDVDTEPFRNKLREAGFYKEWRGKYGEDAWHVLEESVGQIS
;
A
#
# COMPACT_ATOMS: atom_id res chain seq x y z
N SER A 1 5.15 -10.52 -15.69
CA SER A 1 5.80 -11.29 -14.62
C SER A 1 5.33 -10.80 -13.27
N MET A 2 5.13 -11.69 -12.30
CA MET A 2 4.62 -11.41 -10.97
C MET A 2 5.75 -11.06 -10.00
N THR A 3 6.16 -9.79 -9.95
CA THR A 3 7.33 -9.36 -9.16
C THR A 3 7.04 -9.04 -7.70
N ASN A 4 5.77 -8.76 -7.34
CA ASN A 4 5.33 -8.47 -5.97
C ASN A 4 6.21 -7.45 -5.21
N HIS A 5 6.60 -6.37 -5.90
CA HIS A 5 7.72 -5.52 -5.49
C HIS A 5 7.35 -4.44 -4.46
N MET A 6 6.07 -4.16 -4.23
CA MET A 6 5.58 -3.33 -3.13
C MET A 6 4.08 -3.54 -2.89
N TRP A 7 3.63 -3.14 -1.71
CA TRP A 7 2.24 -2.84 -1.43
C TRP A 7 2.05 -1.32 -1.40
N ASP A 8 0.91 -0.83 -1.88
CA ASP A 8 0.53 0.57 -1.82
C ASP A 8 -0.97 0.73 -1.57
N GLY A 9 -1.39 1.92 -1.19
CA GLY A 9 -2.79 2.26 -0.93
C GLY A 9 -3.08 3.73 -1.15
N PHE A 10 -4.31 4.13 -0.84
CA PHE A 10 -4.78 5.51 -1.04
C PHE A 10 -5.19 6.15 0.27
N TRP A 11 -4.58 7.28 0.60
CA TRP A 11 -5.02 8.11 1.71
C TRP A 11 -6.30 8.86 1.33
N LEU A 12 -7.34 8.69 2.14
CA LEU A 12 -8.57 9.46 1.99
C LEU A 12 -8.39 10.85 2.61
N LEU A 13 -7.95 11.80 1.78
CA LEU A 13 -7.65 13.16 2.20
C LEU A 13 -8.87 14.08 2.03
N SER A 14 -9.00 15.05 2.93
CA SER A 14 -10.00 16.10 2.84
C SER A 14 -9.35 17.48 2.97
N ASN A 15 -9.96 18.49 2.34
CA ASN A 15 -9.53 19.87 2.57
C ASN A 15 -9.88 20.28 4.00
N LYS A 16 -8.87 20.64 4.81
CA LYS A 16 -9.05 21.01 6.22
C LYS A 16 -10.13 22.07 6.44
N ARG A 17 -10.09 23.18 5.68
CA ARG A 17 -11.05 24.29 5.84
C ARG A 17 -12.48 23.88 5.47
N ALA A 18 -12.65 23.04 4.46
CA ALA A 18 -13.96 22.54 4.07
C ALA A 18 -14.53 21.59 5.13
N PHE A 19 -13.70 20.69 5.66
CA PHE A 19 -14.12 19.74 6.68
C PHE A 19 -14.47 20.44 8.01
N GLU A 20 -13.66 21.40 8.45
CA GLU A 20 -13.90 22.15 9.69
C GLU A 20 -15.14 23.04 9.64
N ARG A 21 -15.64 23.40 8.45
CA ARG A 21 -16.90 24.14 8.27
C ARG A 21 -18.14 23.28 8.51
N LEU A 22 -18.01 21.96 8.51
CA LEU A 22 -19.12 21.07 8.81
C LEU A 22 -19.45 21.15 10.32
N PRO A 23 -20.73 21.05 10.72
CA PRO A 23 -21.10 20.80 12.10
C PRO A 23 -20.41 19.56 12.67
N LYS A 24 -20.18 19.52 13.99
CA LYS A 24 -19.38 18.45 14.62
C LYS A 24 -19.98 17.06 14.48
N ASP A 25 -21.29 16.95 14.64
CA ASP A 25 -22.06 15.74 14.38
C ASP A 25 -21.91 15.26 12.93
N VAL A 26 -21.86 16.19 11.97
CA VAL A 26 -21.63 15.86 10.56
C VAL A 26 -20.18 15.42 10.31
N GLN A 27 -19.19 16.05 10.94
CA GLN A 27 -17.78 15.61 10.87
C GLN A 27 -17.64 14.15 11.33
N GLU A 28 -18.30 13.79 12.44
CA GLU A 28 -18.30 12.44 12.99
C GLU A 28 -18.96 11.43 12.05
N ILE A 29 -20.09 11.78 11.44
CA ILE A 29 -20.77 10.93 10.45
C ILE A 29 -19.85 10.70 9.24
N VAL A 30 -19.26 11.75 8.68
CA VAL A 30 -18.36 11.64 7.52
C VAL A 30 -17.17 10.74 7.84
N ALA A 31 -16.51 10.96 8.99
CA ALA A 31 -15.38 10.14 9.40
C ALA A 31 -15.78 8.66 9.59
N ARG A 32 -16.92 8.40 10.24
CA ARG A 32 -17.42 7.03 10.44
C ARG A 32 -17.70 6.33 9.11
N GLU A 33 -18.46 6.97 8.22
CA GLU A 33 -18.86 6.35 6.96
C GLU A 33 -17.69 6.16 6.00
N PHE A 34 -16.74 7.09 5.95
CA PHE A 34 -15.53 6.93 5.14
C PHE A 34 -14.63 5.81 5.67
N ASN A 35 -14.47 5.69 6.99
CA ASN A 35 -13.71 4.57 7.56
C ASN A 35 -14.39 3.23 7.29
N ARG A 36 -15.73 3.16 7.41
CA ARG A 36 -16.49 1.96 7.07
C ARG A 36 -16.30 1.58 5.60
N ALA A 37 -16.51 2.53 4.69
CA ALA A 37 -16.36 2.30 3.25
C ALA A 37 -14.92 1.91 2.88
N ALA A 38 -13.90 2.47 3.53
CA ALA A 38 -12.52 2.08 3.29
C ALA A 38 -12.22 0.63 3.69
N VAL A 39 -12.86 0.11 4.75
CA VAL A 39 -12.72 -1.31 5.12
C VAL A 39 -13.46 -2.21 4.12
N GLU A 40 -14.65 -1.82 3.68
CA GLU A 40 -15.41 -2.52 2.65
C GLU A 40 -14.63 -2.58 1.32
N GLU A 41 -14.05 -1.45 0.89
CA GLU A 41 -13.25 -1.36 -0.33
C GLU A 41 -11.99 -2.23 -0.29
N ARG A 42 -11.30 -2.30 0.85
CA ARG A 42 -10.13 -3.19 1.03
C ARG A 42 -10.50 -4.66 0.84
N ALA A 43 -11.68 -5.07 1.29
CA ALA A 43 -12.16 -6.44 1.10
C ALA A 43 -12.43 -6.74 -0.39
N ASP A 44 -13.03 -5.78 -1.10
CA ASP A 44 -13.27 -5.89 -2.53
C ASP A 44 -11.98 -5.92 -3.35
N LEU A 45 -11.00 -5.08 -3.02
CA LEU A 45 -9.67 -5.09 -3.65
C LEU A 45 -8.94 -6.40 -3.42
N ALA A 46 -8.95 -6.95 -2.20
CA ALA A 46 -8.31 -8.22 -1.90
C ALA A 46 -8.91 -9.35 -2.76
N LYS A 47 -10.24 -9.39 -2.90
CA LYS A 47 -10.94 -10.34 -3.77
C LYS A 47 -10.60 -10.11 -5.25
N ALA A 48 -10.61 -8.86 -5.71
CA ALA A 48 -10.31 -8.49 -7.08
C ALA A 48 -8.87 -8.86 -7.47
N ASN A 49 -7.88 -8.66 -6.60
CA ASN A 49 -6.49 -9.02 -6.84
C ASN A 49 -6.30 -10.52 -7.11
N VAL A 50 -7.04 -11.38 -6.39
CA VAL A 50 -7.03 -12.84 -6.62
C VAL A 50 -7.71 -13.19 -7.95
N GLN A 51 -8.87 -12.58 -8.23
CA GLN A 51 -9.66 -12.90 -9.42
C GLN A 51 -9.06 -12.36 -10.72
N SER A 52 -8.33 -11.25 -10.66
CA SER A 52 -7.83 -10.54 -11.83
C SER A 52 -6.87 -11.36 -12.67
N ARG A 53 -6.05 -12.24 -12.06
CA ARG A 53 -5.15 -13.13 -12.81
C ARG A 53 -5.93 -13.99 -13.81
N ALA A 54 -6.94 -14.71 -13.36
CA ALA A 54 -7.75 -15.58 -14.21
C ALA A 54 -8.47 -14.80 -15.33
N VAL A 55 -9.02 -13.62 -15.00
CA VAL A 55 -9.67 -12.75 -15.99
C VAL A 55 -8.70 -12.28 -17.05
N LEU A 56 -7.48 -11.91 -16.66
CA LEU A 56 -6.45 -11.42 -17.59
C LEU A 56 -5.87 -12.56 -18.44
N GLU A 57 -5.65 -13.74 -17.86
CA GLU A 57 -5.24 -14.95 -18.59
C GLU A 57 -6.28 -15.34 -19.66
N ALA A 58 -7.57 -15.32 -19.31
CA ALA A 58 -8.67 -15.58 -20.26
C ALA A 58 -8.73 -14.54 -21.40
N LYS A 59 -8.20 -13.34 -21.18
CA LYS A 59 -8.07 -12.27 -22.20
C LYS A 59 -6.75 -12.34 -22.98
N GLY A 60 -5.94 -13.38 -22.78
CA GLY A 60 -4.70 -13.61 -23.52
C GLY A 60 -3.44 -13.03 -22.89
N LEU A 61 -3.49 -12.53 -21.65
CA LEU A 61 -2.28 -12.10 -20.95
C LEU A 61 -1.52 -13.31 -20.39
N ALA A 62 -0.26 -13.47 -20.77
CA ALA A 62 0.61 -14.48 -20.18
C ALA A 62 1.19 -13.99 -18.83
N PHE A 63 1.07 -14.81 -17.80
CA PHE A 63 1.68 -14.58 -16.49
C PHE A 63 2.96 -15.40 -16.34
N ASN A 64 3.99 -14.79 -15.78
CA ASN A 64 5.24 -15.46 -15.43
C ASN A 64 5.46 -15.31 -13.93
N ASP A 65 5.47 -16.42 -13.21
CA ASP A 65 5.90 -16.45 -11.82
C ASP A 65 7.44 -16.40 -11.78
N VAL A 66 8.01 -15.62 -10.86
CA VAL A 66 9.46 -15.36 -10.79
C VAL A 66 9.96 -15.51 -9.36
N ASP A 67 11.23 -15.85 -9.22
CA ASP A 67 11.94 -15.70 -7.95
C ASP A 67 12.11 -14.21 -7.65
N THR A 68 11.60 -13.77 -6.50
CA THR A 68 11.64 -12.37 -6.06
C THR A 68 12.94 -12.02 -5.33
N GLU A 69 13.72 -13.00 -4.87
CA GLU A 69 14.94 -12.77 -4.10
C GLU A 69 16.00 -11.95 -4.88
N PRO A 70 16.27 -12.22 -6.16
CA PRO A 70 17.23 -11.43 -6.94
C PRO A 70 16.84 -9.94 -7.06
N PHE A 71 15.55 -9.62 -7.12
CA PHE A 71 15.07 -8.24 -7.14
C PHE A 71 15.39 -7.54 -5.83
N ARG A 72 15.11 -8.20 -4.69
CA ARG A 72 15.42 -7.66 -3.36
C ARG A 72 16.92 -7.48 -3.15
N ASN A 73 17.72 -8.45 -3.57
CA ASN A 73 19.19 -8.39 -3.49
C ASN A 73 19.73 -7.23 -4.33
N LYS A 74 19.18 -7.01 -5.53
CA LYS A 74 19.61 -5.90 -6.38
C LYS A 74 19.34 -4.53 -5.75
N LEU A 75 18.20 -4.36 -5.08
CA LEU A 75 17.89 -3.13 -4.34
C LEU A 75 18.89 -2.87 -3.20
N ARG A 76 19.29 -3.93 -2.48
CA ARG A 76 20.30 -3.83 -1.41
C ARG A 76 21.66 -3.44 -1.96
N GLU A 77 22.13 -4.12 -3.00
CA GLU A 77 23.40 -3.81 -3.68
C GLU A 77 23.43 -2.38 -4.24
N ALA A 78 22.31 -1.91 -4.77
CA ALA A 78 22.18 -0.55 -5.28
C ALA A 78 22.09 0.52 -4.17
N GLY A 79 22.02 0.11 -2.91
CA GLY A 79 21.95 1.02 -1.75
C GLY A 79 20.57 1.61 -1.50
N PHE A 80 19.50 1.05 -2.10
CA PHE A 80 18.14 1.58 -2.00
C PHE A 80 17.65 1.71 -0.55
N TYR A 81 17.75 0.63 0.24
CA TYR A 81 17.29 0.65 1.64
C TYR A 81 18.10 1.63 2.50
N LYS A 82 19.41 1.69 2.29
CA LYS A 82 20.30 2.65 2.96
C LYS A 82 19.91 4.10 2.62
N GLU A 83 19.62 4.39 1.35
CA GLU A 83 19.20 5.72 0.91
C GLU A 83 17.88 6.14 1.57
N TRP A 84 16.86 5.27 1.56
CA TRP A 84 15.55 5.59 2.13
C TRP A 84 15.57 5.69 3.66
N ARG A 85 16.35 4.84 4.34
CA ARG A 85 16.63 5.02 5.78
C ARG A 85 17.24 6.38 6.07
N GLY A 86 18.21 6.81 5.26
CA GLY A 86 18.81 8.14 5.37
C GLY A 86 17.83 9.29 5.14
N LYS A 87 16.87 9.14 4.22
CA LYS A 87 15.85 10.16 3.91
C LYS A 87 14.75 10.27 4.98
N TYR A 88 14.26 9.13 5.46
CA TYR A 88 13.20 9.09 6.46
C TYR A 88 13.71 9.28 7.90
N GLY A 89 14.99 9.01 8.13
CA GLY A 89 15.61 9.04 9.45
C GLY A 89 15.37 7.74 10.22
N GLU A 90 16.17 7.58 11.28
CA GLU A 90 16.23 6.36 12.08
C GLU A 90 14.90 6.01 12.74
N ASP A 91 14.21 6.98 13.33
CA ASP A 91 12.97 6.73 14.07
C ASP A 91 11.85 6.21 13.16
N ALA A 92 11.63 6.88 12.02
CA ALA A 92 10.60 6.47 11.06
C ALA A 92 10.93 5.13 10.39
N TRP A 93 12.22 4.89 10.11
CA TRP A 93 12.67 3.61 9.58
C TRP A 93 12.47 2.47 10.60
N HIS A 94 12.73 2.74 11.89
CA HIS A 94 12.51 1.76 12.95
C HIS A 94 11.04 1.35 13.07
N VAL A 95 10.12 2.32 13.02
CA VAL A 95 8.66 2.03 13.03
C VAL A 95 8.26 1.14 11.84
N LEU A 96 8.88 1.33 10.69
CA LEU A 96 8.67 0.45 9.54
C LEU A 96 9.18 -0.97 9.82
N GLU A 97 10.43 -1.11 10.30
CA GLU A 97 11.03 -2.41 10.62
C GLU A 97 10.28 -3.17 11.73
N GLU A 98 9.69 -2.48 12.71
CA GLU A 98 8.81 -3.10 13.71
C GLU A 98 7.56 -3.73 13.06
N SER A 99 7.06 -3.11 11.98
CA SER A 99 5.83 -3.54 11.30
C SER A 99 6.07 -4.69 10.31
N VAL A 100 7.24 -4.76 9.67
CA VAL A 100 7.52 -5.71 8.57
C VAL A 100 8.72 -6.63 8.81
N GLY A 101 9.39 -6.49 9.95
CA GLY A 101 10.69 -7.10 10.22
C GLY A 101 11.86 -6.31 9.63
N GLN A 102 13.07 -6.74 9.95
CA GLN A 102 14.31 -6.07 9.51
C GLN A 102 14.41 -6.05 7.97
N ILE A 103 14.68 -4.87 7.42
CA ILE A 103 14.85 -4.63 5.99
C ILE A 103 16.23 -4.00 5.73
N SER A 104 17.18 -4.86 5.35
CA SER A 104 18.57 -4.49 5.03
C SER A 104 18.78 -4.02 3.60
#